data_AF-A0A3Q7YFT3-F1
#
_entry.id   AF-A0A3Q7YFT3-F1
#
_cell.length_a   1.000
_cell.length_b   1.000
_cell.length_c   1.000
_cell.angle_alpha   90.00
_cell.angle_beta   90.00
_cell.angle_gamma   90.00
#
_symmetry.space_group_name_H-M   'P 1'
#
loop_
_entity.id
_entity.type
_entity.pdbx_description
1 polymer ?
#
loop_
_entity_poly.entity_id
_entity_poly.type
_entity_poly.pdbx_seq_one_letter_code
_entity_poly.pdbx_strand_id
1 'polypeptide(L)'
;MELQHRNSSSPQCSSNSNSTSSSSITTNPNNRINNNNNNDPMHSWWESVSKARSRIHSLASILPNHHQTLSSLADSERPALSLLSSPSAYSALSSSLSGSHSDPLCHWLYDTFLSSDPHLRLVVLSFIPLLSGLYLSRVHSSDPPSLAGFEAVLLALYASETKSRAGKPLLVTIPDLSLPSIYHSPLRKNPI
;
A
#
# COMPACT_ATOMS: atom_id res chain seq x y z
N MET A 1 59.27 25.72 16.19
CA MET A 1 59.57 26.11 17.59
C MET A 1 58.62 27.24 17.90
N GLU A 2 57.70 27.25 18.86
CA GLU A 2 57.33 26.40 19.99
C GLU A 2 56.01 27.06 20.50
N LEU A 3 54.86 26.37 20.45
CA LEU A 3 53.97 26.01 21.58
C LEU A 3 53.79 27.11 22.65
N GLN A 4 52.58 27.58 22.98
CA GLN A 4 51.67 27.12 24.07
C GLN A 4 50.59 28.24 24.25
N HIS A 5 49.36 28.10 24.78
CA HIS A 5 48.50 27.02 25.26
C HIS A 5 47.08 27.61 25.55
N ARG A 6 46.05 26.76 25.43
CA ARG A 6 44.78 26.66 26.21
C ARG A 6 44.09 27.92 26.77
N ASN A 7 42.77 28.04 26.57
CA ASN A 7 41.80 27.59 27.59
C ASN A 7 40.35 27.47 27.07
N SER A 8 39.68 26.45 27.59
CA SER A 8 38.29 26.03 27.38
C SER A 8 37.29 26.98 28.04
N SER A 9 36.03 27.02 27.58
CA SER A 9 34.83 27.19 28.42
C SER A 9 33.54 27.02 27.59
N SER A 10 32.82 25.93 27.85
CA SER A 10 31.36 25.87 27.65
C SER A 10 30.65 26.78 28.67
N PRO A 11 29.36 27.07 28.47
CA PRO A 11 28.47 26.90 29.62
C PRO A 11 27.20 26.10 29.30
N GLN A 12 26.72 25.50 30.38
CA GLN A 12 25.59 24.61 30.55
C GLN A 12 24.23 25.32 30.60
N CYS A 13 23.22 24.47 30.44
CA CYS A 13 21.78 24.56 30.71
C CYS A 13 21.29 25.41 31.90
N SER A 14 20.07 25.94 31.74
CA SER A 14 19.05 26.28 32.76
C SER A 14 17.77 26.68 32.00
N SER A 15 16.51 26.45 32.39
CA SER A 15 15.88 25.80 33.53
C SER A 15 14.42 25.50 33.15
N ASN A 16 13.82 24.51 33.82
CA ASN A 16 12.39 24.21 33.83
C ASN A 16 11.51 25.44 34.09
N SER A 17 10.34 25.48 33.47
CA SER A 17 9.19 26.26 33.96
C SER A 17 7.92 25.45 33.77
N ASN A 18 7.51 24.74 34.83
CA ASN A 18 6.14 24.26 34.99
C ASN A 18 5.23 25.48 35.15
N SER A 19 4.24 25.63 34.28
CA SER A 19 3.09 26.50 34.53
C SER A 19 1.82 25.66 34.46
N THR A 20 1.31 25.34 35.65
CA THR A 20 -0.05 24.89 35.91
C THR A 20 -0.97 26.09 35.71
N SER A 21 -2.02 25.95 34.91
CA SER A 21 -3.13 26.92 34.92
C SER A 21 -4.45 26.21 34.67
N SER A 22 -5.26 26.23 35.71
CA SER A 22 -6.59 25.67 35.83
C SER A 22 -7.63 26.58 35.16
N SER A 23 -8.52 25.97 34.39
CA SER A 23 -9.96 26.26 34.22
C SER A 23 -10.44 27.70 33.98
N SER A 24 -10.96 27.98 32.78
CA SER A 24 -12.23 28.70 32.66
C SER A 24 -13.02 28.19 31.44
N ILE A 25 -14.20 27.64 31.72
CA ILE A 25 -15.19 27.23 30.73
C ILE A 25 -15.94 28.49 30.32
N THR A 26 -15.84 28.89 29.05
CA THR A 26 -16.76 29.84 28.43
C THR A 26 -17.34 29.21 27.17
N THR A 27 -18.66 29.17 27.12
CA THR A 27 -19.48 28.55 26.08
C THR A 27 -19.48 29.40 24.82
N ASN A 28 -19.07 28.83 23.68
CA ASN A 28 -19.27 29.43 22.36
C ASN A 28 -19.66 28.33 21.34
N PRO A 29 -20.89 28.31 20.80
CA PRO A 29 -21.30 27.30 19.84
C PRO A 29 -20.94 27.78 18.44
N ASN A 30 -19.68 27.61 18.05
CA ASN A 30 -19.27 27.67 16.66
C ASN A 30 -18.15 26.65 16.44
N ASN A 31 -18.50 25.38 16.58
CA ASN A 31 -17.61 24.28 16.27
C ASN A 31 -17.55 24.11 14.74
N ARG A 32 -16.78 24.97 14.08
CA ARG A 32 -16.11 24.58 12.83
C ARG A 32 -15.13 23.48 13.22
N ILE A 33 -15.55 22.23 13.02
CA ILE A 33 -14.67 21.07 13.09
C ILE A 33 -13.65 21.24 11.95
N ASN A 34 -12.56 21.95 12.23
CA ASN A 34 -11.32 21.83 11.47
C ASN A 34 -10.74 20.46 11.85
N ASN A 35 -11.10 19.43 11.10
CA ASN A 35 -10.45 18.12 11.14
C ASN A 35 -9.02 18.25 10.58
N ASN A 36 -8.11 18.81 11.39
CA ASN A 36 -6.68 18.90 11.11
C ASN A 36 -5.87 18.04 12.10
N ASN A 37 -6.40 16.88 12.50
CA ASN A 37 -5.72 15.94 13.41
C ASN A 37 -5.27 14.62 12.72
N ASN A 38 -5.20 14.57 11.39
CA ASN A 38 -4.89 13.33 10.65
C ASN A 38 -3.39 13.04 10.46
N ASN A 39 -2.50 13.72 11.18
CA ASN A 39 -1.05 13.59 10.95
C ASN A 39 -0.30 12.89 12.09
N ASP A 40 -0.97 12.13 12.95
CA ASP A 40 -0.27 11.21 13.84
C ASP A 40 0.09 9.93 13.04
N PRO A 41 1.40 9.67 12.78
CA PRO A 41 1.84 8.49 12.05
C PRO A 41 1.41 7.19 12.75
N MET A 42 1.29 7.20 14.08
CA MET A 42 0.87 6.03 14.85
C MET A 42 -0.60 5.71 14.59
N HIS A 43 -1.48 6.72 14.56
CA HIS A 43 -2.89 6.51 14.23
C HIS A 43 -3.08 5.96 12.81
N SER A 44 -2.39 6.55 11.83
CA SER A 44 -2.43 6.07 10.43
C SER A 44 -1.96 4.62 10.31
N TRP A 45 -0.91 4.25 11.06
CA TRP A 45 -0.41 2.89 11.09
C TRP A 45 -1.44 1.90 11.69
N TRP A 46 -1.99 2.22 12.86
CA TRP A 46 -3.00 1.38 13.51
C TRP A 46 -4.28 1.22 12.69
N GLU A 47 -4.70 2.26 11.98
CA GLU A 47 -5.83 2.19 11.04
C GLU A 47 -5.54 1.23 9.89
N SER A 48 -4.31 1.27 9.33
CA SER A 48 -3.89 0.34 8.28
C SER A 48 -3.89 -1.10 8.77
N VAL A 49 -3.30 -1.36 9.94
CA VAL A 49 -3.27 -2.68 10.56
C VAL A 49 -4.68 -3.18 10.84
N SER A 50 -5.53 -2.36 11.47
CA SER A 50 -6.92 -2.74 11.79
C SER A 50 -7.74 -3.05 10.54
N LYS A 51 -7.55 -2.27 9.46
CA LYS A 51 -8.20 -2.50 8.16
C LYS A 51 -7.72 -3.78 7.50
N ALA A 52 -6.43 -4.07 7.57
CA ALA A 52 -5.89 -5.32 7.07
C ALA A 52 -6.41 -6.52 7.87
N ARG A 53 -6.49 -6.44 9.19
CA ARG A 53 -7.11 -7.49 10.02
C ARG A 53 -8.56 -7.75 9.65
N SER A 54 -9.38 -6.70 9.53
CA SER A 54 -10.79 -6.87 9.18
C SER A 54 -10.98 -7.51 7.79
N ARG A 55 -10.12 -7.17 6.82
CA ARG A 55 -10.12 -7.80 5.50
C ARG A 55 -9.72 -9.27 5.56
N ILE A 56 -8.73 -9.64 6.38
CA ILE A 56 -8.34 -11.05 6.54
C ILE A 56 -9.42 -11.86 7.26
N HIS A 57 -10.08 -11.30 8.29
CA HIS A 57 -11.21 -11.98 8.92
C HIS A 57 -12.41 -12.14 7.96
N SER A 58 -12.69 -11.14 7.13
CA SER A 58 -13.66 -11.27 6.04
C SER A 58 -13.28 -12.39 5.08
N LEU A 59 -12.00 -12.51 4.72
CA LEU A 59 -11.51 -13.62 3.90
C LEU A 59 -11.69 -14.98 4.58
N ALA A 60 -11.40 -15.06 5.88
CA ALA A 60 -11.55 -16.27 6.67
C ALA A 60 -13.01 -16.77 6.72
N SER A 61 -13.98 -15.85 6.67
CA SER A 61 -15.40 -16.22 6.57
C SER A 61 -15.78 -16.84 5.21
N ILE A 62 -15.07 -16.49 4.14
CA ILE A 62 -15.29 -17.01 2.79
C ILE A 62 -14.60 -18.38 2.62
N LEU A 63 -13.44 -18.59 3.27
CA LEU A 63 -12.71 -19.87 3.29
C LEU A 63 -12.75 -20.54 4.67
N PRO A 64 -13.87 -21.21 5.04
CA PRO A 64 -14.01 -21.84 6.35
C PRO A 64 -12.93 -22.91 6.60
N ASN A 65 -12.48 -23.62 5.55
CA ASN A 65 -11.45 -24.67 5.66
C ASN A 65 -10.06 -24.14 6.04
N HIS A 66 -9.80 -22.83 5.88
CA HIS A 66 -8.50 -22.20 6.16
C HIS A 66 -8.59 -21.14 7.27
N HIS A 67 -9.69 -21.13 8.03
CA HIS A 67 -10.00 -20.10 9.01
C HIS A 67 -8.90 -19.92 10.08
N GLN A 68 -8.33 -21.01 10.59
CA GLN A 68 -7.29 -20.95 11.63
C GLN A 68 -5.99 -20.30 11.12
N THR A 69 -5.58 -20.65 9.90
CA THR A 69 -4.39 -20.07 9.26
C THR A 69 -4.59 -18.60 8.95
N LEU A 70 -5.78 -18.22 8.47
CA LEU A 70 -6.07 -16.82 8.16
C LEU A 70 -6.21 -15.97 9.44
N SER A 71 -6.78 -16.52 10.50
CA SER A 71 -6.89 -15.83 11.79
C SER A 71 -5.52 -15.58 12.42
N SER A 72 -4.62 -16.58 12.40
CA SER A 72 -3.25 -16.39 12.91
C SER A 72 -2.45 -15.37 12.11
N LEU A 73 -2.71 -15.25 10.80
CA LEU A 73 -2.16 -14.22 9.94
C LEU A 73 -2.72 -12.83 10.28
N ALA A 74 -3.99 -12.72 10.66
CA ALA A 74 -4.61 -11.47 11.08
C ALA A 74 -4.01 -10.96 12.41
N ASP A 75 -3.68 -11.87 13.33
CA ASP A 75 -3.10 -11.49 14.63
C ASP A 75 -1.65 -10.99 14.54
N SER A 76 -1.00 -11.08 13.37
CA SER A 76 0.37 -10.61 13.19
C SER A 76 0.49 -9.09 13.29
N GLU A 77 1.72 -8.61 13.52
CA GLU A 77 2.06 -7.17 13.54
C GLU A 77 1.88 -6.50 12.18
N ARG A 78 1.97 -7.28 11.09
CA ARG A 78 1.86 -6.80 9.70
C ARG A 78 0.97 -7.74 8.87
N PRO A 79 -0.35 -7.74 9.14
CA PRO A 79 -1.29 -8.73 8.59
C PRO A 79 -1.26 -8.82 7.06
N ALA A 80 -1.25 -7.68 6.36
CA ALA A 80 -1.23 -7.66 4.90
C ALA A 80 0.06 -8.27 4.29
N LEU A 81 1.21 -8.02 4.91
CA LEU A 81 2.49 -8.59 4.46
C LEU A 81 2.59 -10.08 4.81
N SER A 82 2.13 -10.47 6.01
CA SER A 82 2.06 -11.88 6.40
C SER A 82 1.20 -12.68 5.40
N LEU A 83 0.06 -12.13 4.98
CA LEU A 83 -0.78 -12.74 3.95
C LEU A 83 -0.08 -12.82 2.59
N LEU A 84 0.58 -11.76 2.15
CA LEU A 84 1.34 -11.75 0.89
C LEU A 84 2.46 -12.80 0.87
N SER A 85 3.12 -13.01 2.01
CA SER A 85 4.24 -13.95 2.14
C SER A 85 3.81 -15.41 2.35
N SER A 86 2.53 -15.67 2.65
CA SER A 86 2.06 -16.99 3.05
C SER A 86 1.68 -17.85 1.83
N PRO A 87 2.40 -18.95 1.55
CA PRO A 87 2.09 -19.81 0.40
C PRO A 87 0.77 -20.55 0.57
N SER A 88 0.40 -20.90 1.82
CA SER A 88 -0.84 -21.62 2.12
C SER A 88 -2.09 -20.76 1.91
N ALA A 89 -2.01 -19.46 2.23
CA ALA A 89 -3.09 -18.52 1.94
C ALA A 89 -3.27 -18.34 0.42
N TYR A 90 -2.15 -18.23 -0.31
CA TYR A 90 -2.17 -18.11 -1.77
C TYR A 90 -2.75 -19.36 -2.46
N SER A 91 -2.36 -20.57 -2.04
CA SER A 91 -2.89 -21.81 -2.61
C SER A 91 -4.38 -22.00 -2.30
N ALA A 92 -4.81 -21.65 -1.09
CA ALA A 92 -6.22 -21.69 -0.69
C ALA A 92 -7.08 -20.74 -1.53
N LEU A 93 -6.61 -19.50 -1.71
CA LEU A 93 -7.27 -18.50 -2.56
C LEU A 93 -7.33 -18.98 -4.02
N SER A 94 -6.18 -19.30 -4.60
CA SER A 94 -6.06 -19.65 -6.03
C SER A 94 -6.90 -20.87 -6.43
N SER A 95 -7.02 -21.87 -5.54
CA SER A 95 -7.85 -23.05 -5.79
C SER A 95 -9.36 -22.78 -5.69
N SER A 96 -9.76 -21.74 -4.97
CA SER A 96 -11.18 -21.41 -4.73
C SER A 96 -11.75 -20.40 -5.74
N LEU A 97 -10.90 -19.77 -6.56
CA LEU A 97 -11.30 -18.76 -7.55
C LEU A 97 -12.13 -19.37 -8.68
N SER A 98 -13.38 -18.95 -8.81
CA SER A 98 -14.29 -19.41 -9.86
C SER A 98 -14.46 -18.38 -10.98
N GLY A 99 -14.46 -17.08 -10.64
CA GLY A 99 -14.58 -15.98 -11.62
C GLY A 99 -16.00 -15.57 -11.98
N SER A 100 -17.00 -16.25 -11.40
CA SER A 100 -18.41 -15.88 -11.54
C SER A 100 -18.69 -14.50 -10.93
N HIS A 101 -19.74 -13.84 -11.41
CA HIS A 101 -20.22 -12.59 -10.81
C HIS A 101 -20.54 -12.76 -9.32
N SER A 102 -21.10 -13.91 -8.93
CA SER A 102 -21.49 -14.20 -7.55
C SER A 102 -20.35 -14.77 -6.69
N ASP A 103 -19.11 -14.77 -7.19
CA ASP A 103 -17.97 -15.31 -6.46
C ASP A 103 -17.55 -14.34 -5.33
N PRO A 104 -17.74 -14.72 -4.05
CA PRO A 104 -17.40 -13.85 -2.92
C PRO A 104 -15.90 -13.51 -2.89
N LEU A 105 -15.03 -14.34 -3.48
CA LEU A 105 -13.61 -14.04 -3.58
C LEU A 105 -13.30 -12.95 -4.59
N CYS A 106 -14.00 -12.91 -5.72
CA CYS A 106 -13.86 -11.83 -6.69
C CYS A 106 -14.30 -10.50 -6.07
N HIS A 107 -15.40 -10.50 -5.32
CA HIS A 107 -15.84 -9.33 -4.54
C HIS A 107 -14.82 -8.92 -3.48
N TRP A 108 -14.28 -9.89 -2.73
CA TRP A 108 -13.25 -9.60 -1.73
C TRP A 108 -11.99 -9.00 -2.35
N LEU A 109 -11.52 -9.52 -3.49
CA LEU A 109 -10.37 -8.96 -4.23
C LEU A 109 -10.64 -7.54 -4.71
N TYR A 110 -11.83 -7.28 -5.27
CA TYR A 110 -12.25 -5.95 -5.71
C TYR A 110 -12.25 -4.95 -4.54
N ASP A 111 -12.91 -5.29 -3.43
CA ASP A 111 -13.01 -4.45 -2.25
C ASP A 111 -11.66 -4.22 -1.55
N THR A 112 -10.80 -5.24 -1.56
CA THR A 112 -9.44 -5.16 -1.00
C THR A 112 -8.57 -4.24 -1.85
N PHE A 113 -8.73 -4.28 -3.17
CA PHE A 113 -8.01 -3.38 -4.08
C PHE A 113 -8.44 -1.91 -3.93
N LEU A 114 -9.73 -1.66 -3.70
CA LEU A 114 -10.24 -0.31 -3.45
C LEU A 114 -9.79 0.28 -2.09
N SER A 115 -9.21 -0.54 -1.21
CA SER A 115 -8.63 -0.07 0.04
C SER A 115 -7.48 0.91 -0.21
N SER A 116 -7.40 1.97 0.59
CA SER A 116 -6.29 2.94 0.54
C SER A 116 -4.95 2.34 1.01
N ASP A 117 -4.95 1.17 1.64
CA ASP A 117 -3.74 0.51 2.14
C ASP A 117 -2.88 -0.04 0.98
N PRO A 118 -1.62 0.41 0.82
CA PRO A 118 -0.73 -0.07 -0.23
C PRO A 118 -0.39 -1.57 -0.10
N HIS A 119 -0.27 -2.12 1.10
CA HIS A 119 0.08 -3.53 1.30
C HIS A 119 -1.07 -4.46 0.92
N LEU A 120 -2.31 -4.09 1.22
CA LEU A 120 -3.50 -4.82 0.76
C LEU A 120 -3.65 -4.76 -0.77
N ARG A 121 -3.35 -3.61 -1.38
CA ARG A 121 -3.33 -3.52 -2.85
C ARG A 121 -2.28 -4.43 -3.46
N LEU A 122 -1.07 -4.50 -2.87
CA LEU A 122 -0.02 -5.42 -3.32
C LEU A 122 -0.45 -6.89 -3.25
N VAL A 123 -1.23 -7.28 -2.24
CA VAL A 123 -1.83 -8.62 -2.19
C VAL A 123 -2.67 -8.87 -3.44
N VAL A 124 -3.59 -7.97 -3.80
CA VAL A 124 -4.43 -8.18 -5.00
C VAL A 124 -3.61 -8.17 -6.28
N LEU A 125 -2.62 -7.28 -6.37
CA LEU A 125 -1.72 -7.18 -7.52
C LEU A 125 -0.91 -8.47 -7.74
N SER A 126 -0.55 -9.21 -6.68
CA SER A 126 0.17 -10.48 -6.81
C SER A 126 -0.67 -11.59 -7.47
N PHE A 127 -2.01 -11.48 -7.42
CA PHE A 127 -2.93 -12.40 -8.10
C PHE A 127 -3.19 -12.03 -9.56
N ILE A 128 -2.70 -10.90 -10.08
CA ILE A 128 -2.94 -10.49 -11.49
C ILE A 128 -2.52 -11.57 -12.50
N PRO A 129 -1.31 -12.18 -12.41
CA PRO A 129 -0.91 -13.19 -13.37
C PRO A 129 -1.85 -14.41 -13.35
N LEU A 130 -2.30 -14.80 -12.16
CA LEU A 130 -3.24 -15.91 -11.99
C LEU A 130 -4.62 -15.55 -12.57
N LEU A 131 -5.18 -14.40 -12.20
CA LEU A 131 -6.46 -13.89 -12.71
C LEU A 131 -6.45 -13.83 -14.24
N SER A 132 -5.39 -13.28 -14.81
CA SER A 132 -5.23 -13.14 -16.26
C SER A 132 -5.12 -14.51 -16.94
N GLY A 133 -4.33 -15.44 -16.39
CA GLY A 133 -4.20 -16.79 -16.93
C GLY A 133 -5.50 -17.58 -16.87
N LEU A 134 -6.22 -17.51 -15.75
CA LEU A 134 -7.52 -18.15 -15.55
C LEU A 134 -8.61 -17.55 -16.44
N TYR A 135 -8.63 -16.23 -16.61
CA TYR A 135 -9.55 -15.52 -17.49
C TYR A 135 -9.30 -15.89 -18.95
N LEU A 136 -8.05 -15.76 -19.42
CA LEU A 136 -7.69 -16.05 -20.81
C LEU A 136 -7.88 -17.53 -21.17
N SER A 137 -7.65 -18.45 -20.22
CA SER A 137 -7.90 -19.88 -20.45
C SER A 137 -9.40 -20.16 -20.62
N ARG A 138 -10.26 -19.55 -19.78
CA ARG A 138 -11.70 -19.83 -19.79
C ARG A 138 -12.47 -19.07 -20.87
N VAL A 139 -12.04 -17.87 -21.26
CA VAL A 139 -12.72 -17.07 -22.29
C VAL A 139 -12.65 -17.73 -23.68
N HIS A 140 -11.63 -18.54 -23.91
CA HIS A 140 -11.47 -19.33 -25.15
C HIS A 140 -12.04 -20.75 -25.05
N SER A 141 -12.73 -21.09 -23.95
CA SER A 141 -13.42 -22.38 -23.81
C SER A 141 -14.62 -22.46 -24.74
N SER A 142 -14.97 -23.66 -25.20
CA SER A 142 -16.11 -23.90 -26.10
C SER A 142 -17.46 -23.51 -25.49
N ASP A 143 -17.57 -23.53 -24.17
CA ASP A 143 -18.72 -23.05 -23.39
C ASP A 143 -18.17 -22.20 -22.24
N PRO A 144 -18.00 -20.88 -22.43
CA PRO A 144 -17.37 -20.03 -21.43
C PRO A 144 -18.33 -19.81 -20.25
N PRO A 145 -17.92 -20.13 -19.00
CA PRO A 145 -18.70 -19.78 -17.83
C PRO A 145 -18.78 -18.25 -17.68
N SER A 146 -19.66 -17.75 -16.81
CA SER A 146 -19.65 -16.32 -16.45
C SER A 146 -18.29 -15.92 -15.85
N LEU A 147 -17.56 -15.01 -16.51
CA LEU A 147 -16.27 -14.47 -16.07
C LEU A 147 -16.36 -13.03 -15.53
N ALA A 148 -17.57 -12.52 -15.36
CA ALA A 148 -17.83 -11.13 -14.96
C ALA A 148 -17.15 -10.72 -13.65
N GLY A 149 -16.90 -11.67 -12.73
CA GLY A 149 -16.15 -11.39 -11.49
C GLY A 149 -14.69 -11.04 -11.77
N PHE A 150 -14.02 -11.80 -12.64
CA PHE A 150 -12.64 -11.50 -13.06
C PHE A 150 -12.57 -10.20 -13.86
N GLU A 151 -13.52 -9.98 -14.77
CA GLU A 151 -13.59 -8.76 -15.57
C GLU A 151 -13.75 -7.52 -14.68
N ALA A 152 -14.62 -7.59 -13.66
CA ALA A 152 -14.81 -6.48 -12.73
C ALA A 152 -13.52 -6.12 -11.97
N VAL A 153 -12.77 -7.12 -11.50
CA VAL A 153 -11.48 -6.91 -10.80
C VAL A 153 -10.43 -6.32 -11.74
N LEU A 154 -10.27 -6.90 -12.94
CA LEU A 154 -9.30 -6.41 -13.94
C LEU A 154 -9.65 -5.01 -14.43
N LEU A 155 -10.94 -4.72 -14.62
CA LEU A 155 -11.41 -3.40 -15.03
C LEU A 155 -11.19 -2.37 -13.92
N ALA A 156 -11.41 -2.72 -12.65
CA ALA A 156 -11.11 -1.85 -11.52
C ALA A 156 -9.62 -1.48 -11.45
N LEU A 157 -8.75 -2.47 -11.65
CA LEU A 157 -7.30 -2.30 -11.73
C LEU A 157 -6.93 -1.33 -12.86
N TYR A 158 -7.40 -1.60 -14.08
CA TYR A 158 -7.14 -0.76 -15.24
C TYR A 158 -7.67 0.68 -15.05
N ALA A 159 -8.88 0.83 -14.55
CA ALA A 159 -9.50 2.14 -14.30
C ALA A 159 -8.72 2.94 -13.26
N SER A 160 -8.23 2.29 -12.20
CA SER A 160 -7.42 2.95 -11.18
C SER A 160 -6.07 3.46 -11.73
N GLU A 161 -5.44 2.68 -12.62
CA GLU A 161 -4.14 3.02 -13.19
C GLU A 161 -4.24 4.09 -14.29
N THR A 162 -5.30 4.06 -15.08
CA THR A 162 -5.57 5.12 -16.06
C THR A 162 -5.94 6.44 -15.38
N LYS A 163 -6.70 6.36 -14.27
CA LYS A 163 -7.03 7.51 -13.43
C LYS A 163 -5.79 8.09 -12.75
N SER A 164 -4.89 7.27 -12.24
CA SER A 164 -3.64 7.73 -11.59
C SER A 164 -2.76 8.54 -12.54
N ARG A 165 -2.78 8.20 -13.84
CA ARG A 165 -2.06 8.94 -14.89
C ARG A 165 -2.82 10.12 -15.50
N ALA A 166 -4.08 10.35 -15.11
CA ALA A 166 -4.95 11.36 -15.71
C ALA A 166 -5.00 11.29 -17.25
N GLY A 167 -4.96 10.07 -17.80
CA GLY A 167 -4.93 9.84 -19.26
C GLY A 167 -3.60 10.15 -19.96
N LYS A 168 -2.54 10.50 -19.21
CA LYS A 168 -1.22 10.77 -19.78
C LYS A 168 -0.47 9.46 -20.10
N PRO A 169 0.27 9.41 -21.22
CA PRO A 169 1.10 8.26 -21.54
C PRO A 169 2.31 8.15 -20.60
N LEU A 170 2.82 6.93 -20.42
CA LEU A 170 4.10 6.70 -19.75
C LEU A 170 5.24 7.00 -20.74
N LEU A 171 6.00 8.07 -20.47
CA LEU A 171 7.16 8.46 -21.28
C LEU A 171 8.45 8.03 -20.58
N VAL A 172 9.34 7.38 -21.33
CA VAL A 172 10.69 7.04 -20.88
C VAL A 172 11.68 7.67 -21.86
N THR A 173 12.61 8.45 -21.33
CA THR A 173 13.68 9.06 -22.13
C THR A 173 14.80 8.06 -22.35
N ILE A 174 15.15 7.78 -23.61
CA ILE A 174 16.29 6.93 -23.94
C ILE A 174 17.58 7.72 -23.70
N PRO A 175 18.51 7.23 -22.85
CA PRO A 175 19.75 7.95 -22.59
C PRO A 175 20.65 7.95 -23.82
N ASP A 176 21.26 9.10 -24.09
CA ASP A 176 22.25 9.28 -25.16
C ASP A 176 23.65 9.42 -24.54
N LEU A 177 24.62 8.67 -25.05
CA LEU A 177 26.02 8.72 -24.63
C LEU A 177 26.74 9.99 -25.08
N SER A 178 26.19 10.71 -26.06
CA SER A 178 26.70 12.03 -26.47
C SER A 178 26.46 13.10 -25.41
N LEU A 179 25.53 12.85 -24.48
CA LEU A 179 25.17 13.75 -23.39
C LEU A 179 25.80 13.28 -22.08
N PRO A 180 26.20 14.21 -21.18
CA PRO A 180 26.64 13.85 -19.85
C PRO A 180 25.49 13.20 -19.07
N SER A 181 25.82 12.16 -18.31
CA SER A 181 24.92 11.47 -17.40
C SER A 181 25.60 11.31 -16.04
N ILE A 182 24.84 10.85 -15.03
CA ILE A 182 25.35 10.59 -13.68
C ILE A 182 26.58 9.65 -13.70
N TYR A 183 26.65 8.74 -14.67
CA TYR A 183 27.69 7.72 -14.76
C TYR A 183 28.75 7.97 -15.83
N HIS A 184 28.56 8.97 -16.71
CA HIS A 184 29.45 9.18 -17.85
C HIS A 184 29.54 10.66 -18.25
N SER A 185 30.75 11.11 -18.60
CA SER A 185 30.98 12.40 -19.25
C SER A 185 31.52 12.17 -20.67
N PRO A 186 30.91 12.75 -21.72
CA PRO A 186 31.32 12.55 -23.10
C PRO A 186 32.70 13.16 -23.34
N LEU A 187 33.50 12.49 -24.17
CA LEU A 187 34.84 12.98 -24.53
C LEU A 187 34.72 14.26 -25.36
N ARG A 188 35.26 15.37 -24.88
CA ARG A 188 35.33 16.61 -25.66
C ARG A 188 36.39 16.45 -26.75
N LYS A 189 35.99 16.54 -28.03
CA LYS A 189 36.95 16.74 -29.12
C LYS A 189 37.54 18.15 -28.96
N ASN A 190 38.85 18.25 -28.73
CA ASN A 190 39.55 19.53 -28.78
C ASN A 190 39.43 20.12 -30.19
N PRO A 191 39.07 21.41 -30.35
CA PRO A 191 39.20 22.08 -31.63
C PRO A 191 40.69 22.19 -31.97
N ILE A 192 41.04 21.79 -33.20
CA ILE A 192 42.36 21.91 -33.82
C ILE A 192 42.62 23.37 -34.17
#